data_AF-A0A969FV01-F1
#
_entry.id   AF-A0A969FV01-F1
#
_cell.length_a   1.000
_cell.length_b   1.000
_cell.length_c   1.000
_cell.angle_alpha   90.00
_cell.angle_beta   90.00
_cell.angle_gamma   90.00
#
_symmetry.space_group_name_H-M   'P 1'
#
loop_
_entity.id
_entity.type
_entity.pdbx_description
1 polymer ?
#
loop_
_entity_poly.entity_id
_entity_poly.type
_entity_poly.pdbx_seq_one_letter_code
_entity_poly.pdbx_strand_id
1 'polypeptide(L)'
;MRRKRKPLPAPRRTFAIAAVLLFAVAAVALQSSRLLASAHPYVTWLGAWTIATFLFYGFDKFQARREGGRVPEIVLHGMVLAGGFIGGFLGLLMVRHKTQHGSFVLVPVLSALLHAGLMWWLGVV
;
A
#
# COMPACT_ATOMS: atom_id res chain seq x y z
N MET A 1 24.17 24.60 21.05
CA MET A 1 23.75 25.04 19.69
C MET A 1 22.85 23.99 19.05
N ARG A 2 21.54 24.23 18.95
CA ARG A 2 20.58 23.33 18.29
C ARG A 2 20.68 23.59 16.78
N ARG A 3 21.38 22.74 16.01
CA ARG A 3 21.42 22.86 14.53
C ARG A 3 19.98 22.83 14.02
N LYS A 4 19.47 23.98 13.55
CA LYS A 4 18.19 24.05 12.83
C LYS A 4 18.38 23.24 11.54
N ARG A 5 17.88 22.00 11.53
CA ARG A 5 17.90 21.16 10.31
C ARG A 5 17.06 21.86 9.25
N LYS A 6 17.61 22.01 8.04
CA LYS A 6 16.89 22.58 6.90
C LYS A 6 15.64 21.71 6.65
N PRO A 7 14.46 22.30 6.38
CA PRO A 7 13.28 21.53 6.02
C PRO A 7 13.59 20.75 4.74
N LEU A 8 13.38 19.44 4.80
CA LEU A 8 13.61 18.55 3.68
C LEU A 8 12.66 18.91 2.54
N PRO A 9 13.13 18.90 1.28
CA PRO A 9 12.28 19.19 0.13
C PRO A 9 11.09 18.21 0.12
N ALA A 10 9.89 18.77 -0.02
CA ALA A 10 8.67 17.98 -0.01
C ALA A 10 8.74 16.87 -1.08
N PRO A 11 8.25 15.67 -0.77
CA PRO A 11 8.11 14.59 -1.74
C PRO A 11 7.28 15.14 -2.88
N ARG A 12 7.84 15.13 -4.09
CA ARG A 12 7.06 15.44 -5.28
C ARG A 12 6.00 14.35 -5.38
N ARG A 13 4.75 14.70 -5.04
CA ARG A 13 3.55 13.85 -5.08
C ARG A 13 3.44 13.08 -6.40
N THR A 14 4.02 13.64 -7.47
CA THR A 14 4.22 13.06 -8.79
C THR A 14 4.87 11.68 -8.80
N PHE A 15 5.88 11.40 -7.97
CA PHE A 15 6.53 10.09 -7.95
C PHE A 15 5.65 9.00 -7.32
N ALA A 16 4.93 9.35 -6.25
CA ALA A 16 3.97 8.44 -5.63
C ALA A 16 2.82 8.13 -6.59
N ILE A 17 2.27 9.16 -7.25
CA ILE A 17 1.21 9.00 -8.23
C ILE A 17 1.71 8.17 -9.43
N ALA A 18 2.88 8.47 -9.97
CA ALA A 18 3.45 7.72 -11.09
C ALA A 18 3.70 6.25 -10.74
N ALA A 19 4.21 5.94 -9.54
CA ALA A 19 4.44 4.57 -9.10
C ALA A 19 3.12 3.81 -8.85
N VAL A 20 2.08 4.47 -8.32
CA VAL A 20 0.74 3.88 -8.17
C VAL A 20 0.14 3.58 -9.54
N LEU A 21 0.24 4.53 -10.48
CA LEU A 21 -0.25 4.37 -11.84
C LEU A 21 0.49 3.27 -12.59
N LEU A 22 1.82 3.24 -12.52
CA LEU A 22 2.62 2.19 -13.16
C LEU A 22 2.29 0.80 -12.61
N PHE A 23 2.06 0.70 -11.29
CA PHE A 23 1.69 -0.55 -10.65
C PHE A 23 0.25 -0.96 -11.00
N ALA A 24 -0.70 -0.03 -11.04
CA ALA A 24 -2.08 -0.29 -11.46
C ALA A 24 -2.12 -0.79 -12.91
N VAL A 25 -1.32 -0.19 -13.80
CA VAL A 25 -1.16 -0.64 -15.18
C VAL A 25 -0.56 -2.05 -15.25
N ALA A 26 0.48 -2.35 -14.46
CA ALA A 26 1.07 -3.68 -14.39
C ALA A 26 0.09 -4.73 -13.84
N ALA A 27 -0.72 -4.37 -12.85
CA ALA A 27 -1.76 -5.24 -12.29
C ALA A 27 -2.85 -5.55 -13.33
N VAL A 28 -3.33 -4.54 -14.07
CA VAL A 28 -4.31 -4.72 -15.15
C VAL A 28 -3.73 -5.58 -16.29
N ALA A 29 -2.45 -5.38 -16.64
CA ALA A 29 -1.78 -6.20 -17.64
C ALA A 29 -1.65 -7.67 -17.19
N LEU A 30 -1.29 -7.93 -15.93
CA LEU A 30 -1.24 -9.27 -15.34
C LEU A 30 -2.64 -9.92 -15.30
N GLN A 31 -3.67 -9.15 -14.98
CA GLN A 31 -5.07 -9.60 -14.99
C GLN A 31 -5.53 -10.04 -16.39
N SER A 32 -5.01 -9.41 -17.44
CA SER A 32 -5.29 -9.75 -18.85
C SER A 32 -4.47 -10.93 -19.38
N SER A 33 -3.44 -11.36 -18.66
CA SER A 33 -2.61 -12.51 -19.05
C SER A 33 -3.29 -13.82 -18.67
N ARG A 34 -3.51 -14.71 -19.65
CA ARG A 34 -4.18 -16.01 -19.49
C ARG A 34 -3.45 -17.00 -18.57
N LEU A 35 -2.33 -16.63 -17.96
CA LEU A 35 -1.51 -17.48 -17.08
C LEU A 35 -2.07 -17.61 -15.65
N LEU A 36 -2.92 -16.68 -15.20
CA LEU A 36 -3.62 -16.74 -13.91
C LEU A 36 -5.11 -17.12 -14.06
N ALA A 37 -5.54 -17.57 -15.24
CA ALA A 37 -6.95 -17.78 -15.60
C ALA A 37 -7.68 -18.84 -14.75
N SER A 38 -6.96 -19.63 -13.94
CA SER A 38 -7.54 -20.57 -12.98
C SER A 38 -7.85 -19.94 -11.60
N ALA A 39 -7.28 -18.78 -11.29
CA ALA A 39 -7.53 -18.06 -10.04
C ALA A 39 -8.67 -17.05 -10.22
N HIS A 40 -9.53 -16.93 -9.21
CA HIS A 40 -10.63 -15.98 -9.23
C HIS A 40 -10.08 -14.54 -9.42
N PRO A 41 -10.63 -13.73 -10.35
CA PRO A 41 -10.11 -12.40 -10.68
C PRO A 41 -9.93 -11.48 -9.46
N TYR A 42 -10.78 -11.67 -8.44
CA TYR A 42 -10.70 -10.93 -7.19
C TYR A 42 -9.45 -11.28 -6.36
N VAL A 43 -9.02 -12.54 -6.36
CA VAL A 43 -7.83 -12.98 -5.60
C VAL A 43 -6.56 -12.42 -6.22
N THR A 44 -6.48 -12.41 -7.55
CA THR A 44 -5.34 -11.81 -8.26
C THR A 44 -5.27 -10.30 -8.04
N TRP A 45 -6.43 -9.63 -7.98
CA TRP A 45 -6.53 -8.22 -7.59
C TRP A 45 -5.97 -7.97 -6.19
N LEU A 46 -6.37 -8.76 -5.19
CA LEU A 46 -5.85 -8.65 -3.81
C LEU A 46 -4.34 -8.90 -3.74
N GLY A 47 -3.85 -9.90 -4.46
CA GLY A 47 -2.42 -10.20 -4.54
C GLY A 47 -1.62 -9.03 -5.10
N ALA A 48 -2.10 -8.42 -6.20
CA ALA A 48 -1.45 -7.25 -6.79
C ALA A 48 -1.41 -6.07 -5.81
N TRP A 49 -2.54 -5.69 -5.22
CA TRP A 49 -2.60 -4.57 -4.27
C TRP A 49 -1.77 -4.82 -3.00
N THR A 50 -1.69 -6.06 -2.54
CA THR A 50 -0.83 -6.46 -1.42
C THR A 50 0.63 -6.18 -1.71
N ILE A 51 1.13 -6.62 -2.87
CA ILE A 51 2.52 -6.38 -3.29
C ILE A 51 2.77 -4.88 -3.46
N ALA A 52 1.86 -4.15 -4.11
CA ALA A 52 1.96 -2.71 -4.32
C ALA A 52 2.13 -1.96 -2.99
N THR A 53 1.24 -2.26 -2.05
CA THR A 53 1.16 -1.58 -0.76
C THR A 53 2.41 -1.84 0.06
N PHE A 54 2.90 -3.08 0.06
CA PHE A 54 4.14 -3.44 0.74
C PHE A 54 5.35 -2.68 0.17
N LEU A 55 5.48 -2.61 -1.16
CA LEU A 55 6.56 -1.87 -1.81
C LEU A 55 6.51 -0.38 -1.49
N PHE A 56 5.32 0.22 -1.44
CA PHE A 56 5.13 1.62 -1.09
C PHE A 56 5.49 1.93 0.37
N TYR A 57 5.12 1.06 1.31
CA TYR A 57 5.58 1.17 2.69
C TYR A 57 7.10 1.04 2.81
N GLY A 58 7.71 0.12 2.06
CA GLY A 58 9.16 -0.02 1.96
C GLY A 58 9.85 1.22 1.38
N PHE A 59 9.26 1.80 0.33
CA PHE A 59 9.75 3.02 -0.29
C PHE A 59 9.65 4.23 0.65
N ASP A 60 8.56 4.37 1.41
CA ASP A 60 8.43 5.42 2.45
C ASP A 60 9.56 5.31 3.48
N LYS A 61 9.88 4.08 3.92
CA LYS A 61 10.99 3.82 4.84
C LYS A 61 12.35 4.16 4.23
N PHE A 62 12.57 3.83 2.96
CA PHE A 62 13.81 4.15 2.24
C PHE A 62 14.00 5.67 2.10
N GLN A 63 12.94 6.38 1.72
CA GLN A 63 12.93 7.84 1.61
C GLN A 63 13.18 8.51 2.95
N ALA A 64 12.62 7.98 4.04
CA ALA A 64 12.87 8.47 5.40
C ALA A 64 14.35 8.39 5.82
N ARG A 65 15.11 7.41 5.31
CA ARG A 65 16.55 7.28 5.55
C ARG A 65 17.39 8.23 4.69
N ARG A 66 16.91 8.57 3.49
CA ARG A 66 17.61 9.44 2.53
C ARG A 66 17.25 10.91 2.65
N GLU A 67 16.56 11.30 3.73
CA GLU A 67 16.05 12.67 3.87
C GLU A 67 15.16 13.10 2.68
N GLY A 68 14.62 12.10 1.97
CA GLY A 68 13.70 12.30 0.86
C GLY A 68 12.31 12.60 1.39
N GLY A 69 11.43 13.01 0.50
CA GLY A 69 10.07 13.27 0.87
C GLY A 69 9.28 12.00 1.25
N ARG A 70 8.49 12.09 2.32
CA ARG A 70 7.55 11.07 2.84
C ARG A 70 6.27 10.88 2.01
N VAL A 71 5.84 9.64 1.81
CA VAL A 71 4.57 9.38 1.11
C VAL A 71 3.39 9.90 1.95
N PRO A 72 2.40 10.61 1.35
CA PRO A 72 1.21 11.04 2.07
C PRO A 72 0.45 9.84 2.65
N GLU A 73 0.01 9.94 3.90
CA GLU A 73 -0.66 8.85 4.60
C GLU A 73 -1.95 8.43 3.90
N ILE A 74 -2.67 9.38 3.31
CA ILE A 74 -3.89 9.15 2.52
C ILE A 74 -3.67 8.18 1.36
N VAL A 75 -2.48 8.20 0.73
CA VAL A 75 -2.15 7.26 -0.35
C VAL A 75 -1.99 5.87 0.22
N LEU A 76 -1.22 5.72 1.31
CA LEU A 76 -1.01 4.42 1.96
C LEU A 76 -2.33 3.82 2.46
N HIS A 77 -3.23 4.65 3.02
CA HIS A 77 -4.55 4.22 3.47
C HIS A 77 -5.46 3.84 2.29
N GLY A 78 -5.42 4.60 1.20
CA GLY A 78 -6.14 4.27 -0.03
C GLY A 78 -5.71 2.94 -0.63
N MET A 79 -4.40 2.65 -0.65
CA MET A 79 -3.87 1.36 -1.15
C MET A 79 -4.30 0.18 -0.26
N VAL A 80 -4.30 0.39 1.06
CA VAL A 80 -4.81 -0.59 2.03
C VAL A 80 -6.30 -0.86 1.80
N LEU A 81 -7.11 0.17 1.57
CA LEU A 81 -8.55 0.05 1.30
C LEU A 81 -8.86 -0.55 -0.08
N ALA A 82 -7.96 -0.44 -1.06
CA ALA A 82 -8.17 -1.02 -2.39
C ALA A 82 -7.98 -2.55 -2.45
N GLY A 83 -7.44 -3.15 -1.39
CA GLY A 83 -7.15 -4.59 -1.32
C GLY A 83 -5.77 -4.93 -0.78
N GLY A 84 -4.95 -3.92 -0.47
CA GLY A 84 -3.58 -4.08 -0.01
C GLY A 84 -3.42 -4.28 1.50
N PHE A 85 -4.47 -4.71 2.22
CA PHE A 85 -4.46 -4.76 3.68
C PHE A 85 -3.35 -5.64 4.25
N ILE A 86 -3.06 -6.80 3.64
CA ILE A 86 -1.95 -7.69 4.03
C ILE A 86 -0.62 -6.95 3.86
N GLY A 87 -0.42 -6.28 2.73
CA GLY A 87 0.79 -5.52 2.44
C GLY A 87 0.96 -4.32 3.37
N GLY A 88 -0.15 -3.69 3.76
CA GLY A 88 -0.20 -2.63 4.76
C GLY A 88 0.22 -3.13 6.14
N PHE A 89 -0.33 -4.25 6.61
CA PHE A 89 0.07 -4.90 7.86
C PHE A 89 1.57 -5.25 7.88
N LEU A 90 2.09 -5.83 6.80
CA LEU A 90 3.52 -6.12 6.67
C LEU A 90 4.36 -4.83 6.70
N GLY A 91 3.89 -3.78 6.04
CA GLY A 91 4.51 -2.46 6.06
C GLY A 91 4.56 -1.84 7.46
N LEU A 92 3.47 -1.95 8.23
CA LEU A 92 3.36 -1.54 9.62
C LEU A 92 4.36 -2.27 10.53
N LEU A 93 4.45 -3.60 10.38
CA LEU A 93 5.41 -4.42 11.13
C LEU A 93 6.86 -4.00 10.85
N MET A 94 7.17 -3.63 9.60
CA MET A 94 8.49 -3.13 9.21
C MET A 94 8.80 -1.72 9.73
N VAL A 95 7.78 -0.89 9.96
CA VAL A 95 7.91 0.51 10.38
C VAL A 95 7.38 0.66 11.81
N ARG A 96 8.06 0.01 12.76
CA ARG A 96 7.77 0.05 14.22
C ARG A 96 7.63 1.46 14.82
N HIS A 97 8.04 2.52 14.13
CA HIS A 97 8.03 3.88 14.65
C HIS A 97 6.75 4.69 14.33
N LYS A 98 5.89 4.26 13.39
CA LYS A 98 4.64 4.98 13.01
C LYS A 98 3.36 4.36 13.60
N THR A 99 3.48 3.35 14.46
CA THR A 99 2.35 2.66 15.13
C THR A 99 1.67 3.47 16.24
N GLN A 100 2.15 4.69 16.54
CA GLN A 100 1.60 5.52 17.63
C GLN A 100 0.32 6.28 17.27
N HIS A 101 -0.08 6.32 16.00
CA HIS A 101 -1.39 6.82 15.58
C HIS A 101 -2.31 5.64 15.28
N GLY A 102 -3.36 5.45 16.08
CA GLY A 102 -4.27 4.29 15.99
C GLY A 102 -4.92 4.10 14.62
N SER A 103 -5.03 5.16 13.82
CA SER A 103 -5.54 5.12 12.43
C SER A 103 -4.75 4.15 11.55
N PHE A 104 -3.43 4.06 11.74
CA PHE A 104 -2.57 3.18 10.96
C PHE A 104 -2.82 1.69 11.20
N VAL A 105 -3.34 1.31 12.37
CA VAL A 105 -3.74 -0.08 12.66
C VAL A 105 -5.21 -0.31 12.31
N LEU A 106 -6.06 0.66 12.58
CA LEU A 106 -7.50 0.55 12.36
C LEU A 106 -7.85 0.37 10.88
N VAL A 107 -7.20 1.10 9.97
CA VAL A 107 -7.54 1.06 8.55
C VAL A 107 -7.22 -0.29 7.88
N PRO A 108 -6.07 -0.94 8.12
CA PRO A 108 -5.84 -2.32 7.68
C PRO A 108 -6.82 -3.33 8.25
N VAL A 109 -7.21 -3.21 9.53
CA VAL A 109 -8.20 -4.11 10.16
C VAL A 109 -9.56 -3.97 9.49
N LEU A 110 -10.06 -2.74 9.35
CA LEU A 110 -11.35 -2.47 8.70
C LEU A 110 -11.34 -2.91 7.24
N SER A 111 -10.24 -2.67 6.53
CA SER A 111 -10.08 -3.14 5.15
C SER A 111 -10.11 -4.67 5.09
N ALA A 112 -9.43 -5.38 6.00
CA ALA A 112 -9.44 -6.84 6.06
C ALA A 112 -10.86 -7.40 6.26
N LEU A 113 -11.64 -6.81 7.17
CA LEU A 113 -13.03 -7.22 7.43
C LEU A 113 -13.93 -6.97 6.20
N LEU A 114 -13.78 -5.82 5.54
CA LEU A 114 -14.51 -5.49 4.32
C LEU A 114 -14.24 -6.51 3.21
N HIS A 115 -12.97 -6.82 2.96
CA HIS A 115 -12.59 -7.74 1.90
C HIS A 115 -12.93 -9.19 2.25
N ALA A 116 -12.91 -9.58 3.53
CA ALA A 116 -13.43 -10.88 3.98
C ALA A 116 -14.93 -11.04 3.69
N GLY A 117 -15.74 -10.03 4.00
CA GLY A 117 -17.15 -10.03 3.66
C GLY A 117 -17.39 -10.08 2.13
N LEU A 118 -16.56 -9.36 1.36
CA LEU A 118 -16.65 -9.38 -0.10
C LEU A 118 -16.25 -10.74 -0.70
N MET A 119 -15.25 -11.42 -0.14
CA MET A 119 -14.89 -12.78 -0.54
C MET A 119 -16.04 -13.76 -0.33
N TRP A 120 -16.71 -13.67 0.82
CA TRP A 120 -17.89 -14.50 1.12
C TRP A 120 -19.03 -14.21 0.14
N TRP A 121 -19.35 -12.93 -0.09
CA TRP A 121 -20.42 -12.54 -1.00
C TRP A 121 -20.16 -12.94 -2.46
N LEU A 122 -18.90 -12.89 -2.90
CA LEU A 122 -18.48 -13.28 -4.24
C LEU A 122 -18.31 -14.81 -4.40
N GLY A 123 -18.50 -15.60 -3.34
CA GLY A 123 -18.35 -17.06 -3.39
C GLY A 123 -16.91 -17.52 -3.67
N VAL A 124 -15.92 -16.70 -3.25
CA VAL A 124 -14.49 -16.98 -3.43
C VAL A 124 -13.96 -17.93 -2.35
N VAL A 125 -14.66 -18.01 -1.21
CA VAL A 125 -14.35 -18.83 -0.03
C VAL A 125 -15.58 -19.66 0.33
#